data_AF-A0A540NSD6-F1
#
_entry.id   AF-A0A540NSD6-F1
#
_cell.length_a   1.000
_cell.length_b   1.000
_cell.length_c   1.000
_cell.angle_alpha   90.00
_cell.angle_beta   90.00
_cell.angle_gamma   90.00
#
_symmetry.space_group_name_H-M   'P 1'
#
loop_
_entity.id
_entity.type
_entity.pdbx_description
1 polymer ?
#
loop_
_entity_poly.entity_id
_entity_poly.type
_entity_poly.pdbx_seq_one_letter_code
_entity_poly.pdbx_strand_id
1 'polypeptide(L)' 'MQRQWVDYTKSLFLEGVLDGQFLQRQQLHDESNPYFVVEVVSLFFEDSKKLLNDITRAL' A
#
# COMPACT_ATOMS: atom_id res chain seq x y z
N MET A 1 9.64 2.07 -19.40
CA MET A 1 8.57 1.67 -18.47
C MET A 1 9.12 1.21 -17.12
N GLN A 2 10.01 0.21 -17.05
CA GLN A 2 10.60 -0.26 -15.77
C GLN A 2 11.32 0.84 -14.96
N ARG A 3 12.08 1.72 -15.62
CA ARG A 3 12.82 2.80 -14.94
C ARG A 3 11.92 3.78 -14.21
N GLN A 4 10.83 4.21 -14.86
CA GLN A 4 9.85 5.12 -14.26
C GLN A 4 9.19 4.49 -13.03
N TRP A 5 8.89 3.20 -13.08
CA TRP A 5 8.30 2.49 -11.96
C TRP A 5 9.27 2.44 -10.77
N VAL A 6 10.53 2.08 -11.01
CA VAL A 6 11.58 2.07 -9.97
C VAL A 6 11.80 3.46 -9.37
N ASP A 7 11.86 4.50 -10.19
CA ASP A 7 12.09 5.87 -9.73
C ASP A 7 10.90 6.39 -8.90
N TYR A 8 9.66 6.06 -9.30
CA TYR A 8 8.45 6.40 -8.55
C TYR A 8 8.34 5.64 -7.22
N THR A 9 8.63 4.34 -7.21
CA THR A 9 8.64 3.58 -5.95
C THR A 9 9.68 4.15 -4.98
N LYS A 10 10.85 4.53 -5.47
CA LYS A 10 11.89 5.16 -4.64
C LYS A 10 11.42 6.49 -4.04
N SER A 11 10.72 7.35 -4.80
CA SER A 11 10.23 8.62 -4.25
C SER A 11 9.25 8.38 -3.11
N LEU A 12 8.36 7.40 -3.21
CA LEU A 12 7.41 7.05 -2.14
C LEU A 12 8.10 6.63 -0.84
N PHE A 13 9.24 5.92 -0.92
CA PHE A 13 10.04 5.59 0.26
C PHE A 13 10.77 6.80 0.84
N LEU A 14 11.32 7.68 -0.02
CA LEU A 14 12.02 8.89 0.41
C LEU A 14 11.09 9.90 1.07
N GLU A 15 9.85 9.99 0.57
CA GLU A 15 8.78 10.83 1.12
C GLU A 15 8.16 10.25 2.41
N GLY A 16 8.51 9.01 2.78
CA GLY A 16 7.99 8.34 3.97
C GLY A 16 6.56 7.81 3.81
N VAL A 17 6.03 7.79 2.59
CA VAL A 17 4.71 7.20 2.28
C VAL A 17 4.76 5.68 2.40
N LEU A 18 5.88 5.06 2.00
CA LEU A 18 6.16 3.64 2.16
C LEU A 18 7.33 3.43 3.13
N ASP A 19 7.28 2.34 3.88
CA ASP A 19 8.32 1.95 4.83
C ASP A 19 8.71 0.47 4.67
N GLY A 20 9.63 0.01 5.54
CA GLY A 20 10.11 -1.37 5.52
C GLY A 20 9.02 -2.44 5.67
N GLN A 21 7.86 -2.11 6.24
CA GLN A 21 6.76 -3.07 6.34
C GLN A 21 6.13 -3.35 4.96
N PHE A 22 6.10 -2.36 4.07
CA PHE A 22 5.63 -2.57 2.70
C PHE A 22 6.52 -3.58 1.95
N LEU A 23 7.84 -3.50 2.14
CA LEU A 23 8.79 -4.46 1.56
C LEU A 23 8.61 -5.87 2.12
N GLN A 24 8.36 -6.01 3.43
CA GLN A 24 8.08 -7.31 4.04
C GLN A 24 6.79 -7.93 3.49
N ARG A 25 5.75 -7.12 3.27
CA ARG A 25 4.49 -7.61 2.65
C ARG A 25 4.68 -7.99 1.19
N GLN A 26 5.57 -7.33 0.46
CA GLN A 26 5.97 -7.76 -0.89
C GLN A 26 6.73 -9.09 -0.88
N GLN A 27 7.52 -9.39 0.16
CA GLN A 27 8.25 -10.65 0.27
C GLN A 27 7.35 -11.84 0.63
N LEU A 28 6.15 -11.60 1.15
CA LEU A 28 5.12 -12.62 1.37
C LEU A 28 4.38 -13.01 0.07
N HIS A 29 4.72 -12.35 -1.04
CA HIS A 29 4.23 -12.69 -2.37
C HIS A 29 4.94 -13.96 -2.84
N ASP A 30 4.20 -15.06 -2.85
CA ASP A 30 4.62 -16.32 -3.47
C ASP A 30 3.96 -16.43 -4.86
N GLU A 31 4.53 -17.22 -5.78
CA GLU A 31 4.02 -17.37 -7.16
C GLU A 31 2.54 -17.84 -7.20
N SER A 32 2.06 -18.41 -6.09
CA SER A 32 0.68 -18.87 -5.89
C SER A 32 -0.35 -17.75 -5.70
N ASN A 33 0.04 -16.52 -5.31
CA ASN A 33 -0.88 -15.39 -5.20
C ASN A 33 -0.26 -14.09 -5.76
N PRO A 34 -0.32 -13.88 -7.09
CA PRO A 34 0.23 -12.69 -7.74
C PRO A 34 -0.48 -11.39 -7.37
N TYR A 35 -1.62 -11.43 -6.67
CA TYR A 35 -2.42 -10.23 -6.38
C TYR A 35 -2.44 -9.84 -4.90
N PHE A 36 -1.75 -10.58 -4.03
CA PHE A 36 -1.79 -10.36 -2.58
C PHE A 36 -1.56 -8.89 -2.17
N VAL A 37 -0.52 -8.25 -2.72
CA VAL A 37 -0.22 -6.84 -2.39
C VAL A 37 -1.35 -5.91 -2.84
N VAL A 38 -1.97 -6.18 -3.99
CA VAL A 38 -3.10 -5.39 -4.50
C VAL A 38 -4.32 -5.57 -3.62
N GLU A 39 -4.62 -6.80 -3.19
CA GLU A 39 -5.73 -7.12 -2.30
C GLU A 39 -5.58 -6.40 -0.95
N VAL A 40 -4.40 -6.49 -0.34
CA VAL A 40 -4.09 -5.83 0.94
C VAL A 40 -4.20 -4.31 0.85
N VAL A 41 -3.68 -3.71 -0.21
CA VAL A 41 -3.74 -2.26 -0.41
C VAL A 41 -5.18 -1.80 -0.66
N SER A 42 -5.97 -2.58 -1.41
CA SER A 42 -7.39 -2.28 -1.66
C SER A 42 -8.19 -2.29 -0.35
N LEU A 43 -8.04 -3.34 0.47
CA LEU A 43 -8.69 -3.44 1.78
C LEU A 43 -8.29 -2.29 2.71
N PHE A 44 -7.01 -1.94 2.74
CA PHE A 44 -6.53 -0.81 3.54
C PHE A 44 -7.23 0.50 3.18
N PHE A 45 -7.44 0.78 1.89
CA PHE A 45 -8.13 2.00 1.46
C PHE A 45 -9.63 1.98 1.77
N GLU A 46 -10.29 0.83 1.62
CA GLU A 46 -11.70 0.69 1.98
C GLU A 46 -11.92 0.93 3.49
N ASP A 47 -11.12 0.30 4.33
CA ASP A 47 -11.18 0.44 5.78
C ASP A 47 -10.83 1.86 6.23
N SER A 48 -9.78 2.46 5.64
CA SER A 48 -9.39 3.84 5.94
C SER A 48 -10.49 4.84 5.59
N LYS A 49 -11.18 4.66 4.45
CA LYS A 49 -12.31 5.49 4.06
C LYS A 49 -13.47 5.37 5.06
N LYS A 50 -13.77 4.15 5.50
CA LYS A 50 -14.80 3.92 6.52
C LYS A 50 -14.44 4.60 7.84
N LEU A 51 -13.20 4.42 8.30
CA LEU A 51 -12.69 5.05 9.52
C LEU A 51 -12.78 6.58 9.47
N LEU A 52 -12.35 7.18 8.36
CA LEU A 52 -12.42 8.64 8.18
C LEU A 52 -13.88 9.15 8.19
N ASN A 53 -14.81 8.42 7.58
CA ASN A 53 -16.23 8.77 7.62
C ASN A 53 -16.78 8.68 9.04
N ASP A 54 -16.41 7.66 9.80
CA ASP A 54 -16.86 7.46 11.18
C ASP A 54 -16.31 8.57 12.10
N ILE A 55 -15.03 8.94 11.95
CA ILE A 55 -14.42 10.07 12.67
C ILE A 55 -15.13 11.38 12.30
N THR A 56 -15.38 11.62 11.02
CA THR A 56 -16.04 12.84 10.53
C THR A 56 -17.48 12.96 11.04
N ARG A 57 -18.19 11.83 11.22
CA ARG A 57 -19.54 11.80 11.80
C ARG A 57 -19.54 12.03 13.32
N ALA A 58 -18.44 11.73 13.99
CA ALA A 58 -18.30 11.86 15.44
C ALA A 58 -17.81 13.24 15.89
N LEU A 59 -17.19 14.01 14.98
CA LEU A 59 -16.85 15.43 15.14
C LEU A 59 -18.07 16.33 14.86
#